data_AF-A0A8E3RBW5-F1
#
_entry.id   AF-A0A8E3RBW5-F1
#
_cell.length_a   1.000
_cell.length_b   1.000
_cell.length_c   1.000
_cell.angle_alpha   90.00
_cell.angle_beta   90.00
_cell.angle_gamma   90.00
#
_symmetry.space_group_name_H-M   'P 1'
#
loop_
_entity.id
_entity.type
_entity.pdbx_description
1 polymer ?
#
loop_
_entity_poly.entity_id
_entity_poly.type
_entity_poly.pdbx_seq_one_letter_code
_entity_poly.pdbx_strand_id
1 'polypeptide(L)'
;MARRKGRGRRHYSSYGNYVVSQRRELTTAFGGIDRDVERLFLALDPYSLELLFQAYASHYGGSAGAYARKTYPNWQSGAVRMSGEVAERLLNLLPPRLPYSVRYDLVKKLRNANFRPMTRHVRTTQERWREDLRPAIEEVVAHGETASLSDRLKGRVSWLANGDVAAAEALMSEAIREESLSRLAYLKVEFQRLDAIIAQLGEYQTAVTHAIELPQGSIQVHIAIPKVSMWKKFTNWLG
;
A
#
# COMPACT_ATOMS: atom_id res chain seq x y z
N MET A 1 -43.56 -47.92 16.78
CA MET A 1 -42.82 -46.93 17.59
C MET A 1 -41.41 -46.78 17.05
N ALA A 2 -41.10 -45.70 16.32
CA ALA A 2 -39.75 -45.45 15.78
C ALA A 2 -39.16 -44.18 16.42
N ARG A 3 -38.17 -44.34 17.30
CA ARG A 3 -37.40 -43.24 17.89
C ARG A 3 -36.32 -42.77 16.90
N ARG A 4 -36.54 -41.64 16.22
CA ARG A 4 -35.50 -40.93 15.47
C ARG A 4 -34.59 -40.18 16.44
N LYS A 5 -33.38 -40.69 16.69
CA LYS A 5 -32.28 -39.94 17.32
C LYS A 5 -31.71 -38.94 16.31
N GLY A 6 -32.11 -37.68 16.42
CA GLY A 6 -31.50 -36.57 15.68
C GLY A 6 -30.11 -36.25 16.23
N ARG A 7 -29.08 -36.51 15.41
CA ARG A 7 -27.67 -36.16 15.66
C ARG A 7 -27.50 -34.64 15.78
N GLY A 8 -26.94 -34.18 16.91
CA GLY A 8 -26.39 -32.84 17.06
C GLY A 8 -25.18 -32.64 16.16
N ARG A 9 -25.36 -31.92 15.05
CA ARG A 9 -24.30 -31.35 14.22
C ARG A 9 -24.76 -29.96 13.82
N ARG A 10 -24.41 -28.93 14.60
CA ARG A 10 -24.55 -27.50 14.26
C ARG A 10 -23.94 -26.66 15.38
N HIS A 11 -22.61 -26.49 15.36
CA HIS A 11 -21.97 -25.37 16.08
C HIS A 11 -20.57 -25.02 15.56
N TYR A 12 -19.90 -25.95 14.85
CA TYR A 12 -18.54 -25.72 14.32
C TYR A 12 -18.49 -24.78 13.09
N SER A 13 -19.59 -24.65 12.34
CA SER A 13 -19.66 -23.79 11.14
C SER A 13 -19.58 -22.29 11.46
N SER A 14 -20.17 -21.88 12.59
CA SER A 14 -20.24 -20.45 12.97
C SER A 14 -18.86 -19.88 13.37
N TYR A 15 -18.09 -20.63 14.17
CA TYR A 15 -16.78 -20.19 14.63
C TYR A 15 -15.75 -20.13 13.47
N GLY A 16 -15.76 -21.12 12.58
CA GLY A 16 -14.89 -21.13 11.40
C GLY A 16 -15.14 -19.93 10.48
N ASN A 17 -16.41 -19.57 10.26
CA ASN A 17 -16.78 -18.40 9.45
C ASN A 17 -16.37 -17.07 10.10
N TYR A 18 -16.50 -16.96 11.43
CA TYR A 18 -16.06 -15.79 12.19
C TYR A 18 -14.54 -15.58 12.16
N VAL A 19 -13.75 -16.65 12.31
CA VAL A 19 -12.30 -16.57 12.22
C VAL A 19 -11.85 -16.17 10.82
N VAL A 20 -12.51 -16.69 9.78
CA VAL A 20 -12.23 -16.32 8.38
C VAL A 20 -12.59 -14.86 8.11
N SER A 21 -13.71 -14.35 8.64
CA SER A 21 -14.11 -12.95 8.42
C SER A 21 -13.16 -11.98 9.12
N GLN A 22 -12.79 -12.25 10.38
CA GLN A 22 -11.79 -11.43 11.10
C GLN A 22 -10.44 -11.41 10.39
N ARG A 23 -9.98 -12.57 9.89
CA ARG A 23 -8.69 -12.62 9.20
C ARG A 23 -8.72 -11.86 7.89
N ARG A 24 -9.83 -11.92 7.14
CA ARG A 24 -10.01 -11.13 5.91
C ARG A 24 -10.03 -9.63 6.20
N GLU A 25 -10.76 -9.20 7.23
CA GLU A 25 -10.79 -7.79 7.64
C GLU A 25 -9.38 -7.30 8.02
N LEU A 26 -8.64 -8.10 8.79
CA LEU A 26 -7.26 -7.81 9.17
C LEU A 26 -6.37 -7.67 7.94
N THR A 27 -6.34 -8.68 7.06
CA THR A 27 -5.53 -8.64 5.83
C THR A 27 -5.87 -7.42 4.98
N THR A 28 -7.15 -7.07 4.82
CA THR A 28 -7.56 -5.90 4.03
C THR A 28 -7.08 -4.60 4.67
N ALA A 29 -7.31 -4.41 5.98
CA ALA A 29 -6.89 -3.21 6.69
C ALA A 29 -5.37 -3.01 6.69
N PHE A 30 -4.64 -4.12 6.75
CA PHE A 30 -3.18 -4.13 6.84
C PHE A 30 -2.48 -4.35 5.51
N GLY A 31 -3.19 -4.37 4.37
CA GLY A 31 -2.54 -4.60 3.09
C GLY A 31 -1.79 -5.93 2.97
N GLY A 32 -2.16 -6.91 3.78
CA GLY A 32 -1.48 -8.19 3.86
C GLY A 32 -0.18 -8.25 4.67
N ILE A 33 0.21 -7.19 5.40
CA ILE A 33 1.40 -7.25 6.27
C ILE A 33 1.24 -8.25 7.42
N ASP A 34 0.00 -8.60 7.80
CA ASP A 34 -0.31 -9.66 8.77
C ASP A 34 0.27 -11.01 8.36
N ARG A 35 0.27 -11.30 7.06
CA ARG A 35 0.81 -12.55 6.50
C ARG A 35 2.33 -12.55 6.46
N ASP A 36 2.94 -11.39 6.23
CA ASP A 36 4.40 -11.26 6.24
C ASP A 36 4.94 -11.40 7.66
N VAL A 37 4.27 -10.77 8.63
CA VAL A 37 4.58 -10.94 10.05
C VAL A 37 4.41 -12.39 10.49
N GLU A 38 3.34 -13.07 10.07
CA GLU A 38 3.16 -14.50 10.35
C GLU A 38 4.30 -15.35 9.77
N ARG A 39 4.72 -15.08 8.53
CA ARG A 39 5.84 -15.78 7.89
C ARG A 39 7.15 -15.56 8.64
N LEU A 40 7.42 -14.32 9.05
CA LEU A 40 8.60 -13.95 9.82
C LEU A 40 8.59 -14.63 11.19
N PHE A 41 7.44 -14.67 11.85
CA PHE A 41 7.24 -15.37 13.10
C PHE A 41 7.54 -16.88 12.99
N LEU A 42 7.04 -17.53 11.94
CA LEU A 42 7.29 -18.96 11.69
C LEU A 42 8.74 -19.27 11.29
N ALA A 43 9.51 -18.24 10.93
CA ALA A 43 10.91 -18.34 10.54
C ALA A 43 11.89 -17.92 11.66
N LEU A 44 11.40 -17.54 12.84
CA LEU A 44 12.25 -17.16 13.97
C LEU A 44 13.10 -18.35 14.43
N ASP A 45 14.34 -18.07 14.82
CA ASP A 45 15.18 -19.03 15.52
C ASP A 45 14.59 -19.35 16.92
N PRO A 46 14.95 -20.50 17.52
CA PRO A 46 14.37 -20.93 18.80
C PRO A 46 14.54 -19.93 19.94
N TYR A 47 15.63 -19.16 19.97
CA TYR A 47 15.88 -18.19 21.02
C TYR A 47 14.99 -16.96 20.86
N SER A 48 14.94 -16.38 19.65
CA SER A 48 14.05 -15.25 19.35
C SER A 48 12.57 -15.61 19.51
N LEU A 49 12.19 -16.82 19.13
CA LEU A 49 10.84 -17.34 19.30
C LEU A 49 10.44 -17.40 20.78
N GLU A 50 11.35 -17.85 21.64
CA GLU A 50 11.11 -17.92 23.07
C GLU A 50 10.93 -16.54 23.71
N LEU A 51 11.81 -15.59 23.36
CA LEU A 51 11.69 -14.21 23.81
C LEU A 51 10.35 -13.59 23.37
N LEU A 52 9.90 -13.90 22.15
CA LEU A 52 8.60 -13.43 21.67
C LEU A 52 7.45 -14.05 22.46
N PHE A 53 7.49 -15.34 22.80
CA PHE A 53 6.45 -15.96 23.64
C PHE A 53 6.39 -15.37 25.05
N GLN A 54 7.54 -15.03 25.64
CA GLN A 54 7.58 -14.33 26.93
C GLN A 54 6.92 -12.95 26.84
N ALA A 55 7.27 -12.18 25.81
CA ALA A 55 6.63 -10.89 25.55
C ALA A 55 5.12 -11.04 25.29
N TYR A 56 4.72 -12.07 24.56
CA TYR A 56 3.32 -12.37 24.27
C TYR A 56 2.53 -12.70 25.54
N ALA A 57 3.07 -13.56 26.41
CA ALA A 57 2.46 -13.90 27.69
C ALA A 57 2.37 -12.67 28.61
N SER A 58 3.40 -11.83 28.63
CA SER A 58 3.41 -10.59 29.41
C SER A 58 2.36 -9.58 28.95
N HIS A 59 2.12 -9.47 27.64
CA HIS A 59 1.23 -8.45 27.08
C HIS A 59 -0.23 -8.91 26.98
N TYR A 60 -0.47 -10.20 26.75
CA TYR A 60 -1.81 -10.76 26.50
C TYR A 60 -2.26 -11.81 27.52
N GLY A 61 -1.44 -12.08 28.54
CA GLY A 61 -1.74 -13.00 29.62
C GLY A 61 -1.12 -14.40 29.44
N GLY A 62 -0.86 -15.06 30.58
CA GLY A 62 -0.18 -16.36 30.61
C GLY A 62 -0.92 -17.46 29.85
N SER A 63 -2.25 -17.48 29.89
CA SER A 63 -3.08 -18.45 29.14
C SER A 63 -2.92 -18.27 27.62
N ALA A 64 -2.89 -17.03 27.13
CA ALA A 64 -2.70 -16.72 25.73
C ALA A 64 -1.30 -17.11 25.25
N GLY A 65 -0.27 -16.85 26.06
CA GLY A 65 1.10 -17.28 25.80
C GLY A 65 1.25 -18.80 25.77
N ALA A 66 0.68 -19.50 26.76
CA ALA A 66 0.69 -20.96 26.82
C ALA A 66 -0.01 -21.59 25.61
N TYR A 67 -1.16 -21.04 25.20
CA TYR A 67 -1.86 -21.46 23.99
C TYR A 67 -0.99 -21.26 22.74
N ALA A 68 -0.39 -20.08 22.58
CA ALA A 68 0.44 -19.77 21.41
C ALA A 68 1.64 -20.73 21.30
N ARG A 69 2.32 -20.97 22.41
CA ARG A 69 3.47 -21.87 22.50
C ARG A 69 3.09 -23.31 22.16
N LYS A 70 1.98 -23.79 22.72
CA LYS A 70 1.46 -25.14 22.44
C LYS A 70 1.01 -25.31 20.99
N THR A 71 0.46 -24.26 20.38
CA THR A 71 -0.13 -24.32 19.03
C THR A 71 0.88 -24.07 17.92
N TYR A 72 2.04 -23.46 18.24
CA TYR A 72 3.07 -23.13 17.27
C TYR A 72 3.46 -24.26 16.30
N PRO A 73 3.73 -25.50 16.75
CA PRO A 73 4.08 -26.59 15.81
C PRO A 73 2.97 -26.88 14.78
N ASN A 74 1.71 -26.66 15.16
CA ASN A 74 0.55 -26.84 14.27
C ASN A 74 0.42 -25.68 13.26
N TRP A 75 0.81 -24.47 13.65
CA TRP A 75 0.90 -23.34 12.72
C TRP A 75 2.06 -23.52 11.74
N GLN A 76 3.22 -23.96 12.24
CA GLN A 76 4.41 -24.18 11.42
C GLN A 76 4.21 -25.28 10.38
N SER A 77 3.51 -26.37 10.75
CA SER A 77 3.14 -27.45 9.81
C SER A 77 1.93 -27.11 8.93
N GLY A 78 1.24 -25.99 9.17
CA GLY A 78 0.02 -25.61 8.47
C GLY A 78 -1.23 -26.45 8.85
N ALA A 79 -1.13 -27.33 9.85
CA ALA A 79 -2.24 -28.13 10.35
C ALA A 79 -3.40 -27.29 10.89
N VAL A 80 -3.09 -26.12 11.45
CA VAL A 80 -4.06 -25.12 11.92
C VAL A 80 -3.66 -23.75 11.40
N ARG A 81 -4.64 -22.90 11.08
CA ARG A 81 -4.41 -21.49 10.72
C ARG A 81 -4.49 -20.60 11.94
N MET A 82 -3.66 -19.56 12.00
CA MET A 82 -3.78 -18.53 13.04
C MET A 82 -5.10 -17.76 12.91
N SER A 83 -5.75 -17.50 14.04
CA SER A 83 -6.93 -16.64 14.07
C SER A 83 -6.56 -15.19 13.77
N GLY A 84 -7.57 -14.36 13.41
CA GLY A 84 -7.37 -12.93 13.24
C GLY A 84 -6.80 -12.26 14.50
N GLU A 85 -7.30 -12.65 15.67
CA GLU A 85 -6.81 -12.17 16.97
C GLU A 85 -5.32 -12.48 17.20
N VAL A 86 -4.87 -13.72 16.96
CA VAL A 86 -3.44 -14.07 17.11
C VAL A 86 -2.59 -13.29 16.11
N ALA A 87 -3.04 -13.15 14.87
CA ALA A 87 -2.32 -12.39 13.86
C ALA A 87 -2.21 -10.90 14.20
N GLU A 88 -3.27 -10.30 14.73
CA GLU A 88 -3.28 -8.90 15.17
C GLU A 88 -2.36 -8.68 16.39
N ARG A 89 -2.28 -9.64 17.30
CA ARG A 89 -1.31 -9.63 18.40
C ARG A 89 0.13 -9.71 17.91
N LEU A 90 0.42 -10.61 16.97
CA LEU A 90 1.75 -10.72 16.36
C LEU A 90 2.13 -9.45 15.60
N LEU A 91 1.19 -8.83 14.89
CA LEU A 91 1.38 -7.55 14.22
C LEU A 91 1.84 -6.43 15.16
N ASN A 92 1.47 -6.49 16.44
CA ASN A 92 1.85 -5.47 17.42
C ASN A 92 3.10 -5.84 18.23
N LEU A 93 3.46 -7.12 18.30
CA LEU A 93 4.62 -7.56 19.07
C LEU A 93 5.88 -7.82 18.24
N LEU A 94 5.76 -8.43 17.07
CA LEU A 94 6.93 -8.85 16.31
C LEU A 94 7.65 -7.68 15.62
N PRO A 95 6.98 -6.77 14.90
CA PRO A 95 7.68 -5.77 14.10
C PRO A 95 8.72 -4.92 14.84
N PRO A 96 8.49 -4.45 16.08
CA PRO A 96 9.49 -3.69 16.84
C PRO A 96 10.82 -4.41 17.05
N ARG A 97 10.80 -5.75 17.05
CA ARG A 97 11.95 -6.62 17.31
C ARG A 97 12.67 -7.02 16.03
N LEU A 98 12.15 -6.65 14.86
CA LEU A 98 12.75 -6.97 13.58
C LEU A 98 13.86 -5.98 13.20
N PRO A 99 14.81 -6.40 12.35
CA PRO A 99 15.79 -5.49 11.76
C PRO A 99 15.14 -4.29 11.07
N TYR A 100 15.86 -3.16 11.03
CA TYR A 100 15.38 -1.93 10.42
C TYR A 100 14.86 -2.12 8.99
N SER A 101 15.61 -2.83 8.14
CA SER A 101 15.22 -3.11 6.75
C SER A 101 13.88 -3.84 6.63
N VAL A 102 13.63 -4.82 7.49
CA VAL A 102 12.36 -5.57 7.46
C VAL A 102 11.20 -4.68 7.95
N ARG A 103 11.42 -3.87 8.99
CA ARG A 103 10.42 -2.90 9.46
C ARG A 103 10.07 -1.88 8.36
N TYR A 104 11.09 -1.41 7.65
CA TYR A 104 10.95 -0.51 6.51
C TYR A 104 10.04 -1.08 5.42
N ASP A 105 10.28 -2.33 5.00
CA ASP A 105 9.46 -2.99 3.98
C ASP A 105 8.00 -3.16 4.42
N LEU A 106 7.76 -3.50 5.70
CA LEU A 106 6.41 -3.61 6.25
C LEU A 106 5.68 -2.26 6.23
N VAL A 107 6.38 -1.17 6.59
CA VAL A 107 5.81 0.19 6.58
C VAL A 107 5.49 0.64 5.15
N LYS A 108 6.42 0.43 4.22
CA LYS A 108 6.24 0.75 2.79
C LYS A 108 5.01 0.02 2.22
N LYS A 109 4.87 -1.27 2.50
CA LYS A 109 3.72 -2.07 2.07
C LYS A 109 2.41 -1.59 2.71
N LEU A 110 2.43 -1.30 4.02
CA LEU A 110 1.25 -0.81 4.73
C LEU A 110 0.74 0.53 4.16
N ARG A 111 1.66 1.46 3.89
CA ARG A 111 1.33 2.76 3.27
C ARG A 111 0.72 2.58 1.89
N ASN A 112 1.37 1.79 1.02
CA ASN A 112 0.88 1.55 -0.34
C ASN A 112 -0.53 0.94 -0.37
N ALA A 113 -0.83 0.02 0.55
CA ALA A 113 -2.14 -0.62 0.61
C ALA A 113 -3.27 0.30 1.12
N ASN A 114 -2.93 1.32 1.91
CA ASN A 114 -3.89 2.26 2.49
C ASN A 114 -3.95 3.59 1.75
N PHE A 115 -3.10 3.77 0.75
CA PHE A 115 -3.10 4.95 -0.10
C PHE A 115 -4.04 4.77 -1.29
N ARG A 116 -4.81 5.82 -1.59
CA ARG A 116 -5.66 5.88 -2.78
C ARG A 116 -5.01 6.78 -3.81
N PRO A 117 -4.55 6.24 -4.95
CA PRO A 117 -3.98 7.04 -6.03
C PRO A 117 -4.98 8.07 -6.55
N MET A 118 -4.48 9.23 -6.95
CA MET A 118 -5.27 10.29 -7.60
C MET A 118 -5.06 10.28 -9.11
N THR A 119 -6.10 10.56 -9.87
CA THR A 119 -5.98 10.78 -11.32
C THR A 119 -6.21 12.25 -11.66
N ARG A 120 -5.32 12.83 -12.47
CA ARG A 120 -5.48 14.18 -13.01
C ARG A 120 -5.53 14.15 -14.52
N HIS A 121 -6.31 15.06 -15.09
CA HIS A 121 -6.43 15.24 -16.53
C HIS A 121 -5.89 16.62 -16.92
N VAL A 122 -4.94 16.64 -17.85
CA VAL A 122 -4.34 17.88 -18.37
C VAL A 122 -4.62 17.93 -19.87
N ARG A 123 -5.19 19.04 -20.34
CA ARG A 123 -5.30 19.36 -21.77
C ARG A 123 -4.36 20.50 -22.07
N THR A 124 -3.49 20.33 -23.06
CA THR A 124 -2.42 21.30 -23.37
C THR A 124 -2.05 21.29 -24.85
N THR A 125 -1.14 22.17 -25.24
CA THR A 125 -0.57 22.26 -26.59
C THR A 125 0.87 21.79 -26.62
N GLN A 126 1.39 21.56 -27.82
CA GLN A 126 2.78 21.16 -28.05
C GLN A 126 3.81 22.14 -27.45
N GLU A 127 3.48 23.42 -27.33
CA GLU A 127 4.39 24.45 -26.82
C GLU A 127 4.31 24.62 -25.30
N ARG A 128 3.19 24.21 -24.67
CA ARG A 128 2.86 24.53 -23.28
C ARG A 128 2.77 23.33 -22.35
N TRP A 129 2.97 22.12 -22.89
CA TRP A 129 2.72 20.89 -22.12
C TRP A 129 3.56 20.77 -20.86
N ARG A 130 4.78 21.34 -20.83
CA ARG A 130 5.64 21.30 -19.65
C ARG A 130 5.11 22.20 -18.54
N GLU A 131 4.74 23.43 -18.90
CA GLU A 131 4.19 24.43 -17.98
C GLU A 131 2.85 23.97 -17.41
N ASP A 132 2.00 23.39 -18.26
CA ASP A 132 0.66 22.95 -17.90
C ASP A 132 0.66 21.62 -17.11
N LEU A 133 1.67 20.76 -17.31
CA LEU A 133 1.83 19.52 -16.52
C LEU A 133 2.34 19.78 -15.10
N ARG A 134 3.21 20.79 -14.90
CA ARG A 134 3.82 21.09 -13.61
C ARG A 134 2.81 21.14 -12.44
N PRO A 135 1.71 21.91 -12.49
CA PRO A 135 0.75 21.96 -11.38
C PRO A 135 0.06 20.60 -11.13
N ALA A 136 -0.20 19.81 -12.18
CA ALA A 136 -0.78 18.48 -12.02
C ALA A 136 0.19 17.50 -11.36
N ILE A 137 1.49 17.60 -11.67
CA ILE A 137 2.55 16.83 -11.00
C ILE A 137 2.64 17.24 -9.54
N GLU A 138 2.71 18.54 -9.24
CA GLU A 138 2.75 19.06 -7.87
C GLU A 138 1.55 18.57 -7.04
N GLU A 139 0.34 18.60 -7.61
CA GLU A 139 -0.87 18.15 -6.93
C GLU A 139 -0.85 16.65 -6.65
N VAL A 140 -0.45 15.82 -7.62
CA VAL A 140 -0.32 14.36 -7.44
C VAL A 140 0.76 14.02 -6.41
N VAL A 141 1.88 14.76 -6.39
CA VAL A 141 2.94 14.58 -5.41
C VAL A 141 2.47 14.96 -4.00
N ALA A 142 1.87 16.13 -3.83
CA ALA A 142 1.36 16.60 -2.54
C ALA A 142 0.29 15.66 -1.95
N HIS A 143 -0.54 15.05 -2.81
CA HIS A 143 -1.50 14.02 -2.40
C HIS A 143 -0.81 12.77 -1.82
N GLY A 144 0.33 12.38 -2.39
CA GLY A 144 1.14 11.28 -1.85
C GLY A 144 1.86 11.60 -0.54
N GLU A 145 2.26 12.86 -0.34
CA GLU A 145 2.91 13.29 0.91
C GLU A 145 1.92 13.42 2.07
N THR A 146 0.67 13.78 1.78
CA THR A 146 -0.42 13.86 2.77
C THR A 146 -1.06 12.50 3.08
N ALA A 147 -0.62 11.43 2.42
CA ALA A 147 -1.04 10.05 2.63
C ALA A 147 -0.61 9.51 4.01
N SER A 148 -1.28 9.96 5.06
CA SER A 148 -1.11 9.42 6.41
C SER A 148 -2.02 8.21 6.64
N LEU A 149 -1.60 7.31 7.53
CA LEU A 149 -2.45 6.19 7.97
C LEU A 149 -3.71 6.76 8.65
N SER A 150 -4.88 6.18 8.36
CA SER A 150 -6.12 6.58 9.05
C SER A 150 -6.00 6.39 10.57
N ASP A 151 -6.72 7.19 11.37
CA ASP A 151 -6.63 7.09 12.84
C ASP A 151 -7.09 5.73 13.38
N ARG A 152 -8.06 5.10 12.69
CA ARG A 152 -8.46 3.72 12.98
C ARG A 152 -7.30 2.74 12.82
N LEU A 153 -6.45 2.93 11.81
CA LEU A 153 -5.30 2.07 11.56
C LEU A 153 -4.17 2.37 12.54
N LYS A 154 -3.89 3.65 12.83
CA LYS A 154 -2.93 4.07 13.85
C LYS A 154 -3.25 3.45 15.22
N GLY A 155 -4.52 3.44 15.62
CA GLY A 155 -4.95 2.82 16.87
C GLY A 155 -4.77 1.29 16.94
N ARG A 156 -4.71 0.61 15.79
CA ARG A 156 -4.52 -0.85 15.70
C ARG A 156 -3.06 -1.28 15.49
N VAL A 157 -2.18 -0.33 15.13
CA VAL A 157 -0.73 -0.53 15.04
C VAL A 157 -0.05 0.28 16.13
N SER A 158 -0.19 -0.19 17.35
CA SER A 158 0.34 0.51 18.51
C SER A 158 1.85 0.69 18.42
N TRP A 159 2.58 -0.17 17.71
CA TRP A 159 4.02 0.02 17.54
C TRP A 159 4.41 1.14 16.57
N LEU A 160 3.54 1.52 15.64
CA LEU A 160 3.74 2.68 14.77
C LEU A 160 3.27 3.98 15.42
N ALA A 161 2.26 3.91 16.31
CA ALA A 161 1.66 5.09 16.94
C ALA A 161 2.20 5.41 18.34
N ASN A 162 2.56 4.40 19.12
CA ASN A 162 2.88 4.50 20.55
C ASN A 162 4.22 3.82 20.93
N GLY A 163 4.97 3.29 19.95
CA GLY A 163 6.31 2.72 20.14
C GLY A 163 7.40 3.81 20.14
N ASP A 164 8.61 3.48 19.71
CA ASP A 164 9.64 4.47 19.39
C ASP A 164 9.16 5.34 18.21
N VAL A 165 8.35 6.35 18.53
CA VAL A 165 7.69 7.25 17.58
C VAL A 165 8.74 7.85 16.65
N ALA A 166 9.93 8.16 17.16
CA ALA A 166 11.04 8.66 16.36
C ALA A 166 11.53 7.62 15.34
N ALA A 167 11.67 6.35 15.71
CA ALA A 167 12.03 5.30 14.75
C ALA A 167 10.92 5.04 13.71
N ALA A 168 9.65 5.10 14.10
CA ALA A 168 8.51 4.94 13.18
C ALA A 168 8.38 6.12 12.20
N GLU A 169 8.54 7.35 12.69
CA GLU A 169 8.57 8.57 11.88
C GLU A 169 9.80 8.58 10.95
N ALA A 170 10.97 8.15 11.44
CA ALA A 170 12.16 8.01 10.61
C ALA A 170 11.96 6.99 9.48
N LEU A 171 11.32 5.85 9.76
CA LEU A 171 10.97 4.85 8.74
C LEU A 171 9.99 5.43 7.69
N MET A 172 8.97 6.17 8.13
CA MET A 172 8.01 6.82 7.23
C MET A 172 8.67 7.91 6.39
N SER A 173 9.49 8.76 7.00
CA SER A 173 10.22 9.84 6.32
C SER A 173 11.19 9.28 5.29
N GLU A 174 11.94 8.24 5.64
CA GLU A 174 12.87 7.58 4.73
C GLU A 174 12.13 6.94 3.55
N ALA A 175 10.96 6.33 3.78
CA ALA A 175 10.15 5.76 2.71
C ALA A 175 9.67 6.83 1.72
N ILE A 176 9.26 7.99 2.23
CA ILE A 176 8.88 9.15 1.41
C ILE A 176 10.07 9.71 0.63
N ARG A 177 11.26 9.73 1.25
CA ARG A 177 12.50 10.23 0.64
C ARG A 177 12.95 9.34 -0.52
N GLU A 178 13.00 8.01 -0.31
CA GLU A 178 13.34 7.04 -1.36
C GLU A 178 12.36 7.12 -2.54
N GLU A 179 11.07 7.21 -2.23
CA GLU A 179 10.02 7.36 -3.23
C GLU A 179 10.21 8.64 -4.05
N SER A 180 10.59 9.74 -3.40
CA SER A 180 10.84 11.02 -4.07
C SER A 180 12.03 10.99 -5.03
N LEU A 181 13.13 10.33 -4.65
CA LEU A 181 14.28 10.15 -5.54
C LEU A 181 13.92 9.33 -6.79
N SER A 182 13.21 8.22 -6.58
CA SER A 182 12.76 7.34 -7.67
C SER A 182 11.80 8.08 -8.61
N ARG A 183 10.93 8.93 -8.05
CA ARG A 183 9.98 9.76 -8.80
C ARG A 183 10.67 10.74 -9.75
N LEU A 184 11.71 11.44 -9.29
CA LEU A 184 12.44 12.42 -10.11
C LEU A 184 13.14 11.74 -11.30
N ALA A 185 13.75 10.58 -11.07
CA ALA A 185 14.38 9.81 -12.14
C ALA A 185 13.34 9.35 -13.19
N TYR A 186 12.18 8.86 -12.73
CA TYR A 186 11.10 8.45 -13.61
C TYR A 186 10.52 9.61 -14.43
N LEU A 187 10.18 10.74 -13.80
CA LEU A 187 9.61 11.92 -14.48
C LEU A 187 10.53 12.45 -15.59
N LYS A 188 11.85 12.41 -15.36
CA LYS A 188 12.84 12.80 -16.38
C LYS A 188 12.75 11.92 -17.62
N VAL A 189 12.70 10.59 -17.45
CA VAL A 189 12.55 9.63 -18.56
C VAL A 189 11.21 9.83 -19.26
N GLU A 190 10.15 10.08 -18.49
CA GLU A 190 8.82 10.25 -19.06
C GLU A 190 8.70 11.53 -19.89
N PHE A 191 9.37 12.61 -19.47
CA PHE A 191 9.43 13.85 -20.24
C PHE A 191 10.18 13.67 -21.56
N GLN A 192 11.27 12.90 -21.57
CA GLN A 192 11.99 12.56 -22.80
C GLN A 192 11.12 11.74 -23.76
N ARG A 193 10.29 10.83 -23.24
CA ARG A 193 9.32 10.08 -24.04
C ARG A 193 8.26 11.01 -24.63
N LEU A 194 7.73 11.94 -23.85
CA LEU A 194 6.78 12.92 -24.33
C LEU A 194 7.37 13.82 -25.42
N ASP A 195 8.62 14.26 -25.29
CA ASP A 195 9.31 15.00 -26.35
C ASP A 195 9.33 14.23 -27.67
N ALA A 196 9.68 12.94 -27.62
CA ALA A 196 9.73 12.08 -28.81
C ALA A 196 8.34 11.88 -29.45
N ILE A 197 7.29 11.73 -28.63
CA ILE A 197 5.91 11.62 -29.09
C ILE A 197 5.44 12.94 -29.74
N ILE A 198 5.73 14.06 -29.10
CA ILE A 198 5.32 15.38 -29.55
C ILE A 198 6.03 15.76 -30.85
N ALA A 199 7.28 15.35 -31.04
CA ALA A 199 8.02 15.55 -32.29
C ALA A 199 7.36 14.88 -33.51
N GLN A 200 6.51 13.87 -33.30
CA GLN A 200 5.76 13.17 -34.36
C GLN A 200 4.40 13.82 -34.64
N LEU A 201 3.95 14.76 -33.81
CA LEU A 201 2.71 15.51 -34.06
C LEU A 201 2.92 16.43 -35.27
N GLY A 202 1.95 16.44 -36.18
CA GLY A 202 1.96 17.28 -37.38
C GLY A 202 2.32 16.53 -38.68
N GLU A 203 2.99 15.39 -38.60
CA GLU A 203 3.23 14.54 -39.79
C GLU A 203 2.03 13.62 -40.08
N TYR A 204 1.44 13.01 -39.05
CA TYR A 204 0.33 12.05 -39.21
C TYR A 204 -0.79 12.18 -38.16
N GLN A 205 -0.53 12.88 -37.05
CA GLN A 205 -1.46 13.02 -35.93
C GLN A 205 -1.56 14.47 -35.47
N THR A 206 -2.77 14.92 -35.16
CA THR A 206 -3.04 16.29 -34.66
C THR A 206 -3.16 16.36 -33.15
N ALA A 207 -3.23 15.22 -32.47
CA ALA A 207 -3.29 15.13 -31.02
C ALA A 207 -2.80 13.76 -30.54
N VAL A 208 -2.35 13.71 -29.29
CA VAL A 208 -1.94 12.50 -28.59
C VAL A 208 -2.46 12.52 -27.16
N THR A 209 -2.80 11.34 -26.64
CA THR A 209 -3.10 11.15 -25.22
C THR A 209 -2.04 10.23 -24.65
N HIS A 210 -1.49 10.62 -23.51
CA HIS A 210 -0.44 9.89 -22.82
C HIS A 210 -0.70 9.84 -21.32
N ALA A 211 -0.33 8.73 -20.67
CA ALA A 211 -0.50 8.53 -19.24
C ALA A 211 0.86 8.52 -18.54
N ILE A 212 1.06 9.44 -17.61
CA ILE A 212 2.21 9.44 -16.70
C ILE A 212 1.78 8.72 -15.43
N GLU A 213 2.42 7.57 -15.13
CA GLU A 213 2.08 6.74 -13.98
C GLU A 213 3.07 6.97 -12.85
N LEU A 214 2.59 7.53 -11.74
CA LEU A 214 3.36 7.76 -10.52
C LEU A 214 2.84 6.84 -9.40
N PRO A 215 3.67 6.51 -8.39
CA PRO A 215 3.19 5.78 -7.22
C PRO A 215 2.00 6.49 -6.52
N GLN A 216 1.96 7.82 -6.60
CA GLN A 216 0.94 8.66 -5.97
C GLN A 216 -0.36 8.77 -6.80
N GLY A 217 -0.33 8.37 -8.06
CA GLY A 217 -1.41 8.70 -8.98
C GLY A 217 -1.01 8.67 -10.45
N SER A 218 -1.97 9.00 -11.30
CA SER A 218 -1.78 9.06 -12.75
C SER A 218 -2.09 10.46 -13.27
N ILE A 219 -1.37 10.89 -14.30
CA ILE A 219 -1.68 12.12 -15.02
C ILE A 219 -1.95 11.75 -16.47
N GLN A 220 -3.20 11.93 -16.88
CA GLN A 220 -3.65 11.75 -18.25
C GLN A 220 -3.47 13.08 -18.98
N VAL A 221 -2.46 13.16 -19.85
CA VAL A 221 -2.16 14.35 -20.64
C VAL A 221 -2.68 14.19 -22.06
N HIS A 222 -3.45 15.17 -22.51
CA HIS A 222 -3.92 15.28 -23.88
C HIS A 222 -3.27 16.50 -24.52
N ILE A 223 -2.43 16.25 -25.53
CA ILE A 223 -1.66 17.28 -26.22
C ILE A 223 -2.21 17.39 -27.63
N ALA A 224 -2.61 18.59 -28.05
CA ALA A 224 -3.13 18.83 -29.38
C ALA A 224 -2.38 19.97 -30.07
N ILE A 225 -2.22 19.86 -31.39
CA ILE A 225 -1.79 20.99 -32.22
C ILE A 225 -2.97 21.98 -32.25
N PRO A 226 -2.77 23.25 -31.87
CA PRO A 226 -3.83 24.24 -31.95
C PRO A 226 -4.30 24.32 -33.41
N LYS A 227 -5.61 24.10 -33.64
CA LYS A 227 -6.21 24.41 -34.94
C LYS A 227 -5.97 25.89 -35.17
N VAL A 228 -5.03 26.23 -36.04
CA VAL A 228 -4.92 27.59 -36.54
C VAL A 228 -6.27 27.90 -37.15
N SER A 229 -7.07 28.75 -36.50
CA SER A 229 -8.36 29.18 -37.01
C SER A 229 -8.15 29.60 -38.46
N MET A 230 -8.84 28.96 -39.41
CA MET A 230 -8.68 29.21 -40.85
C MET A 230 -8.76 30.71 -41.19
N TRP A 231 -9.42 31.51 -40.33
CA TRP A 231 -9.45 32.96 -40.38
C TRP A 231 -8.08 33.64 -40.36
N LYS A 232 -7.09 33.15 -39.59
CA LYS A 232 -5.73 33.73 -39.55
C LYS A 232 -4.92 33.47 -40.81
N LYS A 233 -5.18 32.35 -41.50
CA LYS A 233 -4.58 32.05 -42.82
C LYS A 233 -5.24 32.86 -43.93
N PHE A 234 -6.54 33.13 -43.82
CA PHE A 234 -7.28 33.95 -44.79
C PHE A 234 -6.87 35.43 -44.72
N THR A 235 -6.64 35.98 -43.52
CA THR A 235 -6.19 37.37 -43.35
C THR A 235 -4.76 37.62 -43.81
N ASN A 236 -3.88 36.62 -43.77
CA ASN A 236 -2.50 36.73 -44.29
C ASN A 236 -2.41 36.51 -45.81
N TRP A 237 -3.46 36.02 -46.47
CA TRP A 237 -3.51 35.86 -47.93
C TRP A 237 -4.13 37.08 -48.64
N LEU A 238 -4.90 37.89 -47.90
CA LEU A 238 -5.51 39.13 -48.38
C LEU A 238 -4.71 40.40 -48.02
N GLY A 239 -3.52 40.25 -47.42
CA GLY A 239 -2.62 41.33 -47.02
C GLY A 239 -1.39 41.39 -47.89
#